data_AF-X1P970-F1
#
_entry.id   AF-X1P970-F1
#
_cell.length_a   1.000
_cell.length_b   1.000
_cell.length_c   1.000
_cell.angle_alpha   90.00
_cell.angle_beta   90.00
_cell.angle_gamma   90.00
#
_symmetry.space_group_name_H-M   'P 1'
#
loop_
_entity.id
_entity.type
_entity.pdbx_description
1 polymer ?
#
loop_
_entity_poly.entity_id
_entity_poly.type
_entity_poly.pdbx_seq_one_letter_code
_entity_poly.pdbx_strand_id
1 'polypeptide(L)'
;MKAVSNLERVLESGTFTVTGELGPPQSADPEVIREKARLLKGYVDAVNVTDGQTAIVRMASWAACLIGMSEGLEPTVQMTCRDRNRIALQMDILGMSALGMKNLLCLTGDHQSFGNHPQAKGVFDIDGIQLLQIARNMRDEKKFQSGDEISVSPSLFIG
;
A
#
# COMPACT_ATOMS: atom_id res chain seq x y z
N MET A 1 -1.41 13.13 -18.96
CA MET A 1 -1.38 13.73 -17.60
C MET A 1 0.05 13.64 -17.09
N LYS A 2 0.45 14.45 -16.10
CA LYS A 2 1.77 14.28 -15.48
C LYS A 2 1.68 13.08 -14.53
N ALA A 3 2.57 12.10 -14.69
CA ALA A 3 2.63 10.94 -13.80
C ALA A 3 2.77 11.40 -12.35
N VAL A 4 2.03 10.76 -11.44
CA VAL A 4 2.02 11.04 -10.01
C VAL A 4 3.28 10.50 -9.34
N SER A 5 3.78 9.35 -9.80
CA SER A 5 4.90 8.61 -9.21
C SER A 5 5.98 8.25 -10.25
N ASN A 6 7.18 7.86 -9.79
CA ASN A 6 8.21 7.30 -10.66
C ASN A 6 7.75 5.99 -11.28
N LEU A 7 7.08 5.14 -10.50
CA LEU A 7 6.56 3.85 -10.96
C LEU A 7 5.60 4.01 -12.15
N GLU A 8 4.62 4.91 -12.05
CA GLU A 8 3.69 5.20 -13.15
C GLU A 8 4.47 5.67 -14.39
N ARG A 9 5.40 6.62 -14.20
CA ARG A 9 6.21 7.18 -15.28
C ARG A 9 7.01 6.11 -16.02
N VAL A 10 7.68 5.19 -15.32
CA VAL A 10 8.52 4.17 -15.97
C VAL A 10 7.66 3.14 -16.69
N LEU A 11 6.53 2.72 -16.11
CA LEU A 11 5.59 1.80 -16.74
C LEU A 11 4.98 2.39 -18.01
N GLU A 12 4.54 3.65 -17.97
CA GLU A 12 3.99 4.35 -19.15
C GLU A 12 5.02 4.58 -20.24
N SER A 13 6.31 4.69 -19.89
CA SER A 13 7.39 4.91 -20.86
C SER A 13 7.72 3.69 -21.73
N GLY A 14 7.24 2.49 -21.36
CA GLY A 14 7.62 1.23 -22.00
C GLY A 14 9.04 0.77 -21.71
N THR A 15 9.75 1.44 -20.78
CA THR A 15 11.07 1.01 -20.31
C THR A 15 10.94 -0.21 -19.40
N PHE A 16 11.91 -1.11 -19.43
CA PHE A 16 11.96 -2.24 -18.51
C PHE A 16 12.01 -1.75 -17.06
N THR A 17 10.95 -2.03 -16.31
CA THR A 17 10.76 -1.56 -14.93
C THR A 17 11.18 -2.64 -13.94
N VAL A 18 11.99 -2.29 -12.95
CA VAL A 18 12.44 -3.19 -11.88
C VAL A 18 11.81 -2.78 -10.56
N THR A 19 11.10 -3.70 -9.91
CA THR A 19 10.58 -3.48 -8.56
C THR A 19 11.24 -4.44 -7.56
N GLY A 20 11.43 -3.97 -6.33
CA GLY A 20 11.83 -4.80 -5.19
C GLY A 20 10.63 -5.14 -4.31
N GLU A 21 10.79 -6.14 -3.44
CA GLU A 21 9.86 -6.41 -2.35
C GLU A 21 10.55 -6.16 -1.01
N LEU A 22 9.83 -5.51 -0.09
CA LEU A 22 10.29 -5.24 1.27
C LEU A 22 9.21 -5.68 2.26
N GLY A 23 9.50 -6.77 2.97
CA GLY A 23 8.65 -7.27 4.05
C GLY A 23 8.91 -6.53 5.37
N PRO A 24 7.89 -5.92 6.00
CA PRO A 24 8.03 -5.33 7.32
C PRO A 24 8.39 -6.35 8.42
N PRO A 25 9.10 -5.94 9.49
CA PRO A 25 9.50 -6.84 10.57
C PRO A 25 8.33 -7.20 11.50
N GLN A 26 8.49 -8.28 12.25
CA GLN A 26 7.65 -8.61 13.41
C GLN A 26 8.16 -7.91 14.68
N SER A 27 8.50 -6.63 14.56
CA SER A 27 9.01 -5.81 15.65
C SER A 27 8.66 -4.35 15.39
N ALA A 28 8.80 -3.51 16.41
CA ALA A 28 8.70 -2.06 16.28
C ALA A 28 10.04 -1.40 15.90
N ASP A 29 11.06 -2.18 15.52
CA ASP A 29 12.39 -1.65 15.19
C ASP A 29 12.41 -1.10 13.75
N PRO A 30 12.58 0.22 13.57
CA PRO A 30 12.63 0.85 12.25
C PRO A 30 13.95 0.57 11.51
N GLU A 31 15.04 0.18 12.19
CA GLU A 31 16.33 -0.06 11.52
C GLU A 31 16.23 -1.21 10.52
N VAL A 32 15.42 -2.25 10.78
CA VAL A 32 15.21 -3.36 9.84
C VAL A 32 14.67 -2.87 8.49
N ILE A 33 13.83 -1.83 8.49
CA ILE A 33 13.33 -1.21 7.26
C ILE A 33 14.43 -0.39 6.60
N ARG A 34 15.18 0.41 7.38
CA ARG A 34 16.25 1.26 6.85
C ARG A 34 17.37 0.47 6.19
N GLU A 35 17.78 -0.64 6.81
CA GLU A 35 18.78 -1.55 6.25
C GLU A 35 18.33 -2.12 4.89
N LYS A 36 17.10 -2.64 4.82
CA LYS A 36 16.51 -3.13 3.57
C LYS A 36 16.39 -2.02 2.52
N ALA A 37 16.02 -0.82 2.95
CA ALA A 37 15.90 0.33 2.06
C ALA A 37 17.25 0.70 1.42
N ARG A 38 18.33 0.70 2.20
CA ARG A 38 19.69 0.97 1.73
C ARG A 38 20.18 -0.06 0.72
N LEU A 39 19.78 -1.33 0.86
CA LEU A 39 20.11 -2.39 -0.10
C LEU A 39 19.40 -2.21 -1.45
N LEU A 40 18.16 -1.70 -1.43
CA LEU A 40 17.33 -1.56 -2.64
C LEU A 40 17.55 -0.21 -3.35
N LYS A 41 17.93 0.84 -2.61
CA LYS A 41 18.08 2.19 -3.14
C LYS A 41 19.08 2.21 -4.31
N GLY A 42 18.63 2.77 -5.43
CA GLY A 42 19.43 2.89 -6.66
C GLY A 42 19.39 1.67 -7.58
N TYR A 43 18.74 0.57 -7.17
CA TYR A 43 18.60 -0.65 -7.98
C TYR A 43 17.17 -0.94 -8.44
N VAL A 44 16.18 -0.25 -7.87
CA VAL A 44 14.75 -0.47 -8.15
C VAL A 44 14.03 0.84 -8.43
N ASP A 45 13.04 0.81 -9.31
CA ASP A 45 12.18 1.94 -9.65
C ASP A 45 11.13 2.22 -8.56
N ALA A 46 10.69 1.16 -7.89
CA ALA A 46 9.78 1.21 -6.75
C ALA A 46 9.90 -0.06 -5.88
N VAL A 47 9.36 -0.01 -4.67
CA VAL A 47 9.40 -1.12 -3.71
C VAL A 47 8.00 -1.49 -3.23
N ASN A 48 7.59 -2.72 -3.49
CA ASN A 48 6.38 -3.29 -2.92
C ASN A 48 6.57 -3.55 -1.43
N VAL A 49 5.83 -2.83 -0.60
CA VAL A 49 5.83 -3.02 0.85
C VAL A 49 4.58 -3.76 1.24
N THR A 50 4.79 -4.96 1.73
CA THR A 50 3.73 -5.94 1.98
C THR A 50 2.93 -5.67 3.26
N ASP A 51 1.68 -6.11 3.29
CA ASP A 51 0.77 -5.94 4.42
C ASP A 51 0.43 -7.28 5.09
N GLY A 52 1.29 -7.70 6.02
CA GLY A 52 1.12 -8.93 6.77
C GLY A 52 1.09 -10.18 5.88
N GLN A 53 2.19 -10.45 5.14
CA GLN A 53 2.28 -11.63 4.27
C GLN A 53 1.89 -12.90 5.01
N THR A 54 1.11 -13.75 4.36
CA THR A 54 0.67 -15.03 4.92
C THR A 54 -0.11 -14.84 6.23
N ALA A 55 -0.79 -13.70 6.39
CA ALA A 55 -1.53 -13.32 7.59
C ALA A 55 -0.71 -13.31 8.89
N ILE A 56 0.59 -13.01 8.79
CA ILE A 56 1.48 -12.88 9.95
C ILE A 56 1.52 -11.44 10.43
N VAL A 57 1.33 -11.22 11.73
CA VAL A 57 1.45 -9.90 12.36
C VAL A 57 2.86 -9.33 12.14
N ARG A 58 2.91 -8.18 11.48
CA ARG A 58 4.10 -7.39 11.15
C ARG A 58 3.78 -5.90 11.32
N MET A 59 4.81 -5.06 11.31
CA MET A 59 4.64 -3.61 11.18
C MET A 59 3.73 -3.29 9.99
N ALA A 60 2.80 -2.36 10.16
CA ALA A 60 1.85 -1.96 9.12
C ALA A 60 2.59 -1.49 7.85
N SER A 61 2.11 -1.90 6.68
CA SER A 61 2.76 -1.61 5.39
C SER A 61 3.01 -0.11 5.21
N TRP A 62 1.98 0.73 5.38
CA TRP A 62 2.11 2.18 5.20
C TRP A 62 3.09 2.82 6.18
N ALA A 63 3.23 2.30 7.41
CA ALA A 63 4.24 2.79 8.36
C ALA A 63 5.66 2.44 7.91
N ALA A 64 5.87 1.22 7.40
CA ALA A 64 7.12 0.82 6.79
C ALA A 64 7.45 1.64 5.53
N CYS A 65 6.44 1.97 4.71
CA CYS A 65 6.59 2.88 3.57
C CYS A 65 7.09 4.26 4.00
N LEU A 66 6.55 4.83 5.09
CA LEU A 66 6.97 6.13 5.59
C LEU A 66 8.46 6.13 6.00
N ILE A 67 8.91 5.07 6.67
CA ILE A 67 10.33 4.89 7.02
C ILE A 67 11.17 4.74 5.74
N GLY A 68 10.75 3.91 4.79
CA GLY A 68 11.45 3.70 3.52
C GLY A 68 11.58 4.97 2.67
N MET A 69 10.56 5.82 2.66
CA MET A 69 10.60 7.13 2.00
C MET A 69 11.67 8.04 2.61
N SER A 70 11.87 7.99 3.93
CA SER A 70 12.93 8.77 4.59
C SER A 70 14.34 8.36 4.16
N GLU A 71 14.51 7.13 3.67
CA GLU A 71 15.77 6.64 3.10
C GLU A 71 15.87 6.87 1.58
N GLY A 72 14.82 7.42 0.95
CA GLY A 72 14.78 7.76 -0.48
C GLY A 72 14.26 6.66 -1.40
N LEU A 73 13.52 5.69 -0.86
CA LEU A 73 12.75 4.76 -1.69
C LEU A 73 11.43 5.38 -2.16
N GLU A 74 10.94 4.92 -3.30
CA GLU A 74 9.55 5.10 -3.70
C GLU A 74 8.75 3.81 -3.40
N PRO A 75 7.92 3.80 -2.34
CA PRO A 75 7.18 2.61 -1.97
C PRO A 75 5.83 2.48 -2.70
N THR A 76 5.38 1.24 -2.83
CA THR A 76 4.00 0.82 -3.13
C THR A 76 3.42 0.18 -1.89
N VAL A 77 2.44 0.84 -1.29
CA VAL A 77 1.70 0.31 -0.14
C VAL A 77 0.84 -0.84 -0.65
N GLN A 78 1.14 -2.07 -0.25
CA GLN A 78 0.15 -3.13 -0.36
C GLN A 78 -0.91 -2.94 0.72
N MET A 79 -2.18 -3.12 0.37
CA MET A 79 -3.28 -2.99 1.31
C MET A 79 -4.20 -4.19 1.17
N THR A 80 -4.34 -4.96 2.25
CA THR A 80 -5.15 -6.18 2.26
C THR A 80 -6.53 -5.97 2.88
N CYS A 81 -7.57 -6.55 2.28
CA CYS A 81 -8.94 -6.55 2.79
C CYS A 81 -9.19 -7.58 3.90
N ARG A 82 -8.26 -8.53 4.11
CA ARG A 82 -8.34 -9.60 5.12
C ARG A 82 -8.64 -9.06 6.52
N ASP A 83 -7.94 -8.01 6.96
CA ASP A 83 -7.95 -7.56 8.36
C ASP A 83 -8.76 -6.27 8.58
N ARG A 84 -9.26 -5.62 7.52
CA ARG A 84 -9.87 -4.28 7.57
C ARG A 84 -11.19 -4.23 6.80
N ASN A 85 -12.15 -3.46 7.32
CA ASN A 85 -13.40 -3.18 6.61
C ASN A 85 -13.25 -1.96 5.69
N ARG A 86 -14.26 -1.70 4.85
CA ARG A 86 -14.27 -0.56 3.92
C ARG A 86 -14.02 0.81 4.55
N ILE A 87 -14.36 0.99 5.83
CA ILE A 87 -14.14 2.25 6.55
C ILE A 87 -12.64 2.41 6.83
N ALA A 88 -12.03 1.39 7.45
CA ALA A 88 -10.60 1.40 7.77
C ALA A 88 -9.73 1.50 6.52
N LEU A 89 -10.10 0.83 5.43
CA LEU A 89 -9.38 0.89 4.16
C LEU A 89 -9.37 2.31 3.57
N GLN A 90 -10.53 3.00 3.54
CA GLN A 90 -10.60 4.38 3.07
C GLN A 90 -9.83 5.36 3.98
N MET A 91 -9.84 5.13 5.30
CA MET A 91 -9.04 5.91 6.25
C MET A 91 -7.53 5.76 5.97
N ASP A 92 -7.06 4.53 5.73
CA ASP A 92 -5.66 4.25 5.39
C ASP A 92 -5.28 4.89 4.05
N ILE A 93 -6.15 4.85 3.02
CA ILE A 93 -5.93 5.50 1.71
C ILE A 93 -5.72 7.02 1.87
N LEU A 94 -6.57 7.69 2.66
CA LEU A 94 -6.40 9.11 2.94
C LEU A 94 -5.10 9.38 3.69
N GLY A 95 -4.80 8.58 4.71
CA GLY A 95 -3.59 8.72 5.53
C GLY A 95 -2.30 8.58 4.71
N MET A 96 -2.20 7.51 3.91
CA MET A 96 -1.01 7.29 3.06
C MET A 96 -0.83 8.41 2.04
N SER A 97 -1.90 8.87 1.40
CA SER A 97 -1.82 9.94 0.41
C SER A 97 -1.43 11.28 1.05
N ALA A 98 -1.94 11.57 2.25
CA ALA A 98 -1.59 12.79 2.98
C ALA A 98 -0.11 12.81 3.42
N LEU A 99 0.47 11.63 3.68
CA LEU A 99 1.89 11.46 3.99
C LEU A 99 2.79 11.44 2.74
N GLY A 100 2.23 11.65 1.55
CA GLY A 100 2.97 11.76 0.29
C GLY A 100 3.32 10.42 -0.36
N MET A 101 2.77 9.30 0.13
CA MET A 101 2.85 8.01 -0.57
C MET A 101 2.00 8.08 -1.84
N LYS A 102 2.49 7.47 -2.92
CA LYS A 102 1.94 7.69 -4.26
C LYS A 102 1.47 6.43 -4.97
N ASN A 103 1.84 5.25 -4.47
CA ASN A 103 1.53 3.98 -5.11
C ASN A 103 0.77 3.09 -4.12
N LEU A 104 -0.37 2.55 -4.56
CA LEU A 104 -1.23 1.64 -3.81
C LEU A 104 -1.45 0.36 -4.62
N LEU A 105 -1.28 -0.80 -3.99
CA LEU A 105 -1.63 -2.11 -4.55
C LEU A 105 -2.74 -2.75 -3.71
N CYS A 106 -3.91 -2.94 -4.31
CA CYS A 106 -5.12 -3.41 -3.66
C CYS A 106 -5.18 -4.95 -3.68
N LEU A 107 -5.30 -5.59 -2.51
CA LEU A 107 -5.24 -7.04 -2.40
C LEU A 107 -6.39 -7.57 -1.55
N THR A 108 -6.96 -8.71 -1.93
CA THR A 108 -7.91 -9.43 -1.06
C THR A 108 -7.22 -9.92 0.22
N GLY A 109 -5.99 -10.42 0.07
CA GLY A 109 -5.19 -10.97 1.17
C GLY A 109 -5.38 -12.47 1.38
N ASP A 110 -4.37 -13.10 1.96
CA ASP A 110 -4.37 -14.53 2.31
C ASP A 110 -5.44 -14.86 3.36
N HIS A 111 -5.91 -16.10 3.43
CA HIS A 111 -6.80 -16.49 4.54
C HIS A 111 -6.05 -16.47 5.87
N GLN A 112 -6.66 -15.96 6.95
CA GLN A 112 -5.99 -15.77 8.24
C GLN A 112 -5.52 -17.08 8.88
N SER A 113 -6.10 -18.22 8.49
CA SER A 113 -5.67 -19.55 8.94
C SER A 113 -4.23 -19.92 8.56
N PHE A 114 -3.64 -19.24 7.57
CA PHE A 114 -2.23 -19.46 7.20
C PHE A 114 -1.25 -18.75 8.13
N GLY A 115 -1.72 -17.80 8.92
CA GLY A 115 -0.89 -16.93 9.74
C GLY A 115 -0.70 -17.40 11.18
N ASN A 116 -0.12 -16.51 11.98
CA ASN A 116 0.15 -16.76 13.39
C ASN A 116 -1.06 -16.50 14.32
N HIS A 117 -2.20 -16.06 13.77
CA HIS A 117 -3.46 -15.85 14.49
C HIS A 117 -4.64 -16.51 13.74
N PRO A 118 -4.65 -17.85 13.59
CA PRO A 118 -5.65 -18.53 12.77
C PRO A 118 -7.09 -18.42 13.31
N GLN A 119 -7.25 -18.08 14.59
CA GLN A 119 -8.55 -17.87 15.24
C GLN A 119 -9.06 -16.42 15.13
N ALA A 120 -8.27 -15.51 14.56
CA ALA A 120 -8.72 -14.15 14.32
C ALA A 120 -9.90 -14.14 13.34
N LYS A 121 -10.77 -13.13 13.48
CA LYS A 121 -11.87 -12.93 12.55
C LYS A 121 -11.33 -12.36 11.24
N GLY A 122 -11.44 -13.11 10.14
CA GLY A 122 -11.29 -12.54 8.81
C GLY A 122 -12.39 -11.52 8.55
N VAL A 123 -12.03 -10.32 8.12
CA VAL A 123 -12.97 -9.24 7.84
C VAL A 123 -13.58 -9.43 6.45
N PHE A 124 -12.76 -9.41 5.40
CA PHE A 124 -13.18 -9.64 4.00
C PHE A 124 -14.50 -8.94 3.62
N ASP A 125 -14.70 -7.71 4.11
CA ASP A 125 -15.91 -6.90 3.86
C ASP A 125 -16.05 -6.55 2.37
N ILE A 126 -14.90 -6.45 1.69
CA ILE A 126 -14.75 -6.28 0.24
C ILE A 126 -13.53 -7.09 -0.24
N ASP A 127 -13.43 -7.34 -1.54
CA ASP A 127 -12.24 -7.93 -2.17
C ASP A 127 -11.30 -6.86 -2.76
N GLY A 128 -10.15 -7.29 -3.29
CA GLY A 128 -9.15 -6.39 -3.88
C GLY A 128 -9.65 -5.61 -5.11
N ILE A 129 -10.57 -6.17 -5.91
CA ILE A 129 -11.14 -5.50 -7.08
C ILE A 129 -12.12 -4.40 -6.64
N GLN A 130 -12.92 -4.69 -5.63
CA GLN A 130 -13.81 -3.71 -5.02
C GLN A 130 -13.01 -2.59 -4.33
N LEU A 131 -11.91 -2.92 -3.64
CA LEU A 131 -11.02 -1.92 -3.06
C LEU A 131 -10.39 -1.04 -4.15
N LEU A 132 -9.92 -1.63 -5.25
CA LEU A 132 -9.40 -0.90 -6.41
C LEU A 132 -10.44 0.09 -6.95
N GLN A 133 -11.70 -0.33 -7.10
CA GLN A 133 -12.78 0.55 -7.54
C GLN A 133 -13.05 1.69 -6.56
N ILE A 134 -13.06 1.41 -5.25
CA ILE A 134 -13.24 2.44 -4.22
C ILE A 134 -12.11 3.47 -4.27
N ALA A 135 -10.86 3.00 -4.30
CA ALA A 135 -9.69 3.87 -4.36
C ALA A 135 -9.70 4.75 -5.63
N ARG A 136 -10.12 4.18 -6.77
CA ARG A 136 -10.31 4.92 -8.02
C ARG A 136 -11.39 5.99 -7.89
N ASN A 137 -12.55 5.69 -7.32
CA ASN A 137 -13.63 6.66 -7.14
C ASN A 137 -13.22 7.78 -6.17
N MET A 138 -12.48 7.46 -5.11
CA MET A 138 -11.93 8.48 -4.21
C MET A 138 -10.99 9.44 -4.95
N ARG A 139 -10.12 8.93 -5.82
CA ARG A 139 -9.16 9.72 -6.61
C ARG A 139 -9.84 10.54 -7.71
N ASP A 140 -10.66 9.88 -8.53
CA ASP A 140 -11.17 10.39 -9.81
C ASP A 140 -12.50 11.16 -9.62
N GLU A 141 -13.39 10.65 -8.77
CA GLU A 141 -14.72 11.24 -8.53
C GLU A 141 -14.79 12.09 -7.26
N LYS A 142 -13.73 12.08 -6.44
CA LYS A 142 -13.68 12.74 -5.13
C LYS A 142 -14.83 12.33 -4.21
N LYS A 143 -15.13 11.03 -4.18
CA LYS A 143 -16.21 10.49 -3.35
C LYS A 143 -15.73 9.33 -2.50
N PHE A 144 -16.19 9.31 -1.25
CA PHE A 144 -16.15 8.12 -0.43
C PHE A 144 -17.11 7.07 -0.99
N GLN A 145 -16.96 5.82 -0.54
CA GLN A 145 -17.90 4.75 -0.89
C GLN A 145 -19.34 5.04 -0.40
N SER A 146 -19.51 5.86 0.65
CA SER A 146 -20.83 6.33 1.09
C SER A 146 -21.52 7.27 0.09
N GLY A 147 -20.77 7.82 -0.86
CA GLY A 147 -21.22 8.87 -1.78
C GLY A 147 -20.90 10.29 -1.30
N ASP A 148 -20.43 10.45 -0.07
CA ASP A 148 -20.02 11.75 0.49
C ASP A 148 -18.81 12.30 -0.27
N GLU A 149 -18.73 13.63 -0.38
CA GLU A 149 -17.66 14.31 -1.09
C GLU A 149 -16.35 14.35 -0.30
N ILE A 150 -15.23 14.28 -1.02
CA ILE A 150 -13.87 14.44 -0.51
C ILE A 150 -13.35 15.79 -1.00
N SER A 151 -13.05 16.70 -0.07
CA SER A 151 -12.56 18.04 -0.39
C SER A 151 -11.21 18.01 -1.13
N VAL A 152 -10.30 17.14 -0.69
CA VAL A 152 -8.99 16.90 -1.31
C VAL A 152 -8.87 15.42 -1.63
N SER A 153 -8.90 15.07 -2.92
CA SER A 153 -8.76 13.67 -3.33
C SER A 153 -7.34 13.13 -3.09
N PRO A 154 -7.21 11.82 -2.81
CA PRO A 154 -5.91 11.17 -2.80
C PRO A 154 -5.28 11.22 -4.20
N SER A 155 -3.97 11.41 -4.27
CA SER A 155 -3.20 11.45 -5.52
C SER A 155 -2.33 10.20 -5.62
N LEU A 156 -2.89 9.15 -6.22
CA LEU A 156 -2.32 7.80 -6.20
C LEU A 156 -2.30 7.16 -7.59
N PHE A 157 -1.21 6.46 -7.89
CA PHE A 157 -1.14 5.41 -8.89
C PHE A 157 -1.65 4.12 -8.23
N ILE A 158 -2.69 3.53 -8.80
CA ILE A 158 -3.47 2.46 -8.15
C ILE A 158 -3.37 1.21 -9.03
N GLY A 159 -2.97 0.11 -8.42
CA GLY A 159 -2.94 -1.24 -8.99
C GLY A 159 -3.67 -2.26 -8.13
#